data_AF-A0A376L240-F1
#
_entry.id   AF-A0A376L240-F1
#
_cell.length_a   1.000
_cell.length_b   1.000
_cell.length_c   1.000
_cell.angle_alpha   90.00
_cell.angle_beta   90.00
_cell.angle_gamma   90.00
#
_symmetry.space_group_name_H-M   'P 1'
#
loop_
_entity.id
_entity.type
_entity.pdbx_description
1 polymer ?
#
loop_
_entity_poly.entity_id
_entity_poly.type
_entity_poly.pdbx_seq_one_letter_code
_entity_poly.pdbx_strand_id
1 'polypeptide(L)'
;MSLSRMALQLEGQTALLFRLARAWDRRADAKEALWARLFTPAAKFVICKRGMPFVAEAMEVLGGIGYCEESELPRALPGDAGKQYLGRFRQYYVPGCAARSQ
;
A
#
# COMPACT_ATOMS: atom_id res chain seq x y z
N MET A 1 6.69 17.27 4.18
CA MET A 1 5.82 16.76 5.27
C MET A 1 5.02 15.50 4.91
N SER A 2 4.93 15.08 3.65
CA SER A 2 4.21 13.87 3.22
C SER A 2 4.78 12.57 3.85
N LEU A 3 6.10 12.39 3.80
CA LEU A 3 6.79 11.19 4.31
C LEU A 3 6.54 10.92 5.81
N SER A 4 6.57 11.94 6.66
CA SER A 4 6.35 11.78 8.10
C SER A 4 4.95 11.25 8.43
N ARG A 5 3.94 11.70 7.67
CA ARG A 5 2.55 11.22 7.84
C ARG A 5 2.40 9.79 7.35
N MET A 6 3.08 9.42 6.26
CA MET A 6 3.12 8.05 5.76
C MET A 6 3.81 7.10 6.75
N ALA A 7 4.93 7.52 7.35
CA ALA A 7 5.62 6.75 8.38
C ALA A 7 4.71 6.50 9.59
N LEU A 8 4.08 7.54 10.13
CA LEU A 8 3.15 7.40 11.26
C LEU A 8 1.95 6.51 10.93
N GLN A 9 1.44 6.58 9.70
CA GLN A 9 0.37 5.69 9.23
C GLN A 9 0.83 4.23 9.23
N LEU A 10 2.05 3.94 8.75
CA LEU A 10 2.60 2.58 8.76
C LEU A 10 2.82 2.05 10.18
N GLU A 11 3.29 2.87 11.11
CA GLU A 11 3.45 2.48 12.52
C GLU A 11 2.10 2.06 13.12
N GLY A 12 1.06 2.87 12.93
CA GLY A 12 -0.28 2.56 13.42
C GLY A 12 -0.88 1.29 12.80
N GLN A 13 -0.68 1.09 11.49
CA GLN A 13 -1.15 -0.12 10.80
C GLN A 13 -0.41 -1.37 11.29
N THR A 14 0.89 -1.28 11.45
CA THR A 14 1.75 -2.38 11.95
C THR A 14 1.35 -2.77 13.37
N ALA A 15 1.19 -1.79 14.27
CA ALA A 15 0.75 -2.03 15.64
C ALA A 15 -0.63 -2.69 15.71
N LEU A 16 -1.58 -2.22 14.89
CA LEU A 16 -2.92 -2.80 14.79
C LEU A 16 -2.88 -4.26 14.31
N LEU A 17 -2.10 -4.54 13.26
CA LEU A 17 -1.99 -5.88 12.67
C LEU A 17 -1.34 -6.88 13.65
N PHE A 18 -0.30 -6.49 14.39
CA PHE A 18 0.28 -7.36 15.41
C PHE A 18 -0.66 -7.58 16.60
N ARG A 19 -1.42 -6.57 17.01
CA ARG A 19 -2.47 -6.75 18.04
C ARG A 19 -3.57 -7.70 17.57
N LEU A 20 -3.91 -7.66 16.28
CA LEU A 20 -4.86 -8.58 15.65
C LEU A 20 -4.30 -10.01 15.57
N ALA A 21 -3.03 -10.17 15.19
CA ALA A 21 -2.36 -11.46 15.22
C ALA A 21 -2.41 -12.08 16.62
N ARG A 22 -2.13 -11.29 17.66
CA ARG A 22 -2.26 -11.73 19.06
C ARG A 22 -3.69 -12.12 19.45
N ALA A 23 -4.71 -11.40 18.94
CA ALA A 23 -6.11 -11.76 19.19
C ALA A 23 -6.50 -13.07 18.53
N TRP A 24 -5.97 -13.34 17.33
CA TRP A 24 -6.15 -14.60 16.63
C TRP A 24 -5.44 -15.76 17.33
N ASP A 25 -4.25 -15.54 17.88
CA ASP A 25 -3.50 -16.54 18.64
C ASP A 25 -4.24 -16.93 19.95
N ARG A 26 -4.87 -15.96 20.62
CA ARG A 26 -5.59 -16.15 21.89
C ARG A 26 -7.09 -16.35 21.75
N ARG A 27 -7.56 -16.90 20.63
CA ARG A 27 -9.00 -17.02 20.31
C ARG A 27 -9.81 -17.91 21.27
N ALA A 28 -9.15 -18.64 22.16
CA ALA A 28 -9.80 -19.37 23.24
C ALA A 28 -10.46 -18.43 24.28
N ASP A 29 -9.95 -17.21 24.43
CA ASP A 29 -10.62 -16.16 25.21
C ASP A 29 -11.75 -15.54 24.37
N ALA A 30 -12.97 -15.54 24.91
CA ALA A 30 -14.15 -14.97 24.26
C ALA A 30 -13.98 -13.50 23.86
N LYS A 31 -13.25 -12.70 24.65
CA LYS A 31 -12.99 -11.29 24.34
C LYS A 31 -12.07 -11.14 23.13
N GLU A 32 -10.99 -11.93 23.07
CA GLU A 32 -10.05 -11.92 21.95
C GLU A 32 -10.70 -12.48 20.67
N ALA A 33 -11.57 -13.50 20.80
CA ALA A 33 -12.34 -14.02 19.68
C ALA A 33 -13.29 -12.98 19.07
N LEU A 34 -13.98 -12.20 19.90
CA LEU A 34 -14.84 -11.10 19.46
C LEU A 34 -14.01 -10.00 18.81
N TRP A 35 -12.88 -9.63 19.41
CA TRP A 35 -11.96 -8.62 18.89
C TRP A 35 -11.46 -9.00 17.49
N ALA A 36 -10.95 -10.23 17.31
CA ALA A 36 -10.50 -10.72 16.02
C ALA A 36 -11.62 -10.71 14.97
N ARG A 37 -12.84 -11.10 15.33
CA ARG A 37 -14.00 -11.10 14.42
C ARG A 37 -14.37 -9.69 13.94
N LEU A 38 -14.36 -8.71 14.83
CA LEU A 38 -14.73 -7.33 14.49
C LEU A 38 -13.62 -6.61 13.72
N PHE A 39 -12.37 -6.73 14.19
CA PHE A 39 -11.27 -5.93 13.66
C PHE A 39 -10.64 -6.50 12.39
N THR A 40 -10.79 -7.80 12.08
CA THR A 40 -10.30 -8.37 10.81
C THR A 40 -10.90 -7.69 9.58
N PRO A 41 -12.24 -7.59 9.40
CA PRO A 41 -12.82 -6.91 8.25
C PRO A 41 -12.55 -5.40 8.26
N ALA A 42 -12.54 -4.76 9.45
CA ALA A 42 -12.24 -3.34 9.58
C ALA A 42 -10.80 -3.02 9.13
N ALA A 43 -9.81 -3.79 9.60
CA ALA A 43 -8.41 -3.65 9.20
C ALA A 43 -8.24 -3.90 7.69
N LYS A 44 -8.85 -4.96 7.17
CA LYS A 44 -8.82 -5.27 5.72
C LYS A 44 -9.36 -4.11 4.88
N PHE A 45 -10.51 -3.55 5.26
CA PHE A 45 -11.13 -2.45 4.51
C PHE A 45 -10.24 -1.21 4.55
N VAL A 46 -9.83 -0.77 5.74
CA VAL A 46 -9.10 0.49 5.92
C VAL A 46 -7.70 0.42 5.31
N ILE A 47 -6.95 -0.67 5.53
CA ILE A 47 -5.57 -0.81 5.06
C ILE A 47 -5.56 -0.96 3.54
N CYS A 48 -6.35 -1.88 2.98
CA CYS A 48 -6.32 -2.12 1.53
C CYS A 48 -6.90 -0.95 0.73
N LYS A 49 -7.91 -0.24 1.24
CA LYS A 49 -8.44 0.96 0.58
C LYS A 49 -7.41 2.09 0.55
N ARG A 50 -6.55 2.19 1.56
CA ARG A 50 -5.47 3.19 1.65
C ARG A 50 -4.19 2.78 0.93
N GLY A 51 -4.02 1.51 0.57
CA GLY A 51 -2.83 1.02 -0.10
C GLY A 51 -2.55 1.68 -1.46
N MET A 52 -3.58 1.84 -2.30
CA MET A 52 -3.43 2.49 -3.61
C MET A 52 -2.90 3.94 -3.54
N PRO A 53 -3.54 4.87 -2.80
CA PRO A 53 -3.03 6.24 -2.70
C PRO A 53 -1.67 6.31 -1.98
N PHE A 54 -1.37 5.39 -1.07
CA PHE A 54 -0.08 5.34 -0.38
C PHE A 54 1.07 5.02 -1.34
N VAL A 55 0.91 4.01 -2.20
CA VAL A 55 1.92 3.64 -3.21
C VAL A 55 2.06 4.73 -4.27
N ALA A 56 0.96 5.35 -4.68
CA ALA A 56 0.99 6.48 -5.63
C ALA A 56 1.81 7.67 -5.08
N GLU A 57 1.61 8.04 -3.82
CA GLU A 57 2.38 9.12 -3.17
C GLU A 57 3.87 8.75 -3.07
N ALA A 58 4.19 7.49 -2.76
CA ALA A 58 5.58 7.01 -2.77
C ALA A 58 6.24 7.07 -4.16
N MET A 59 5.48 6.79 -5.21
CA MET A 59 5.94 6.90 -6.60
C MET A 59 6.20 8.34 -7.01
N GLU A 60 5.35 9.29 -6.60
CA GLU A 60 5.57 10.72 -6.84
C GLU A 60 6.85 11.22 -6.16
N VAL A 61 7.18 10.72 -4.96
CA VAL A 61 8.44 11.05 -4.27
C VAL A 61 9.66 10.56 -5.06
N LEU A 62 9.60 9.39 -5.71
CA LEU A 62 10.66 8.89 -6.59
C LEU A 62 10.72 9.64 -7.95
N GLY A 63 9.67 10.35 -8.33
CA GLY A 63 9.55 11.01 -9.63
C GLY A 63 9.46 10.02 -10.79
N GLY A 64 9.96 10.37 -11.97
CA GLY A 64 9.79 9.59 -13.20
C GLY A 64 10.30 8.13 -13.13
N ILE A 65 11.33 7.84 -12.32
CA ILE A 65 11.86 6.48 -12.13
C ILE A 65 10.84 5.59 -11.38
N GLY A 66 10.02 6.19 -10.50
CA GLY A 66 8.97 5.48 -9.76
C GLY A 66 7.90 4.87 -10.67
N TYR A 67 7.76 5.37 -11.90
CA TYR A 67 6.78 4.92 -12.91
C TYR A 67 7.36 3.95 -13.97
N CYS A 68 8.67 3.65 -13.91
CA CYS A 68 9.31 2.66 -14.78
C CYS A 68 9.02 1.24 -14.26
N GLU A 69 8.65 0.30 -15.13
CA GLU A 69 8.31 -1.10 -14.76
C GLU A 69 9.49 -1.87 -14.13
N GLU A 70 10.71 -1.36 -14.31
CA GLU A 70 11.93 -1.84 -13.68
C GLU A 70 12.01 -1.48 -12.18
N SER A 71 11.21 -0.49 -11.74
CA SER A 71 11.05 -0.15 -10.33
C SER A 71 10.15 -1.15 -9.61
N GLU A 72 10.35 -1.32 -8.30
CA GLU A 72 9.51 -2.21 -7.49
C GLU A 72 8.13 -1.61 -7.17
N LEU A 73 7.96 -0.28 -7.29
CA LEU A 73 6.72 0.40 -6.92
C LEU A 73 5.54 0.12 -7.85
N PRO A 74 5.68 0.07 -9.19
CA PRO A 74 4.62 -0.35 -10.10
C PRO A 74 4.10 -1.76 -9.80
N ARG A 75 4.99 -2.67 -9.36
CA ARG A 75 4.62 -4.03 -8.96
C ARG A 75 3.79 -4.07 -7.67
N ALA A 76 3.97 -3.10 -6.78
CA ALA A 76 3.24 -3.03 -5.52
C ALA A 76 1.76 -2.61 -5.69
N LEU A 77 1.38 -2.07 -6.85
CA LEU A 77 -0.02 -1.69 -7.13
C LEU A 77 -0.87 -2.92 -7.51
N PRO A 78 -2.14 -3.00 -7.06
CA PRO A 78 -3.00 -4.14 -7.36
C PRO A 78 -3.48 -4.14 -8.83
N GLY A 79 -3.08 -5.17 -9.59
CA GLY A 79 -3.69 -5.59 -10.86
C GLY A 79 -3.85 -4.50 -11.94
N ASP A 80 -4.85 -4.66 -12.80
CA ASP A 80 -5.11 -3.76 -13.94
C ASP A 80 -5.50 -2.33 -13.50
N ALA A 81 -6.04 -2.17 -12.29
CA ALA A 81 -6.32 -0.86 -11.70
C ALA A 81 -5.02 -0.07 -11.43
N GLY A 82 -3.97 -0.76 -10.99
CA GLY A 82 -2.62 -0.20 -10.86
C GLY A 82 -2.05 0.23 -12.21
N LYS A 83 -2.17 -0.64 -13.23
CA LYS A 83 -1.71 -0.38 -14.60
C LYS A 83 -2.43 0.80 -15.25
N GLN A 84 -3.72 0.95 -15.02
CA GLN A 84 -4.49 2.09 -15.53
C GLN A 84 -4.05 3.42 -14.89
N TYR A 85 -3.72 3.40 -13.60
CA TYR A 85 -3.18 4.56 -12.90
C TYR A 85 -1.78 4.92 -13.44
N LEU A 86 -0.88 3.94 -13.54
CA LEU A 86 0.46 4.07 -14.12
C LEU A 86 0.42 4.61 -15.56
N GLY A 87 -0.46 4.06 -16.40
CA GLY A 87 -0.59 4.46 -17.80
C GLY A 87 -0.94 5.94 -17.99
N ARG A 88 -1.73 6.52 -17.06
CA ARG A 88 -2.08 7.94 -17.08
C ARG A 88 -0.90 8.85 -16.74
N PHE A 89 0.01 8.45 -15.84
CA PHE A 89 1.13 9.30 -15.40
C PHE A 89 2.44 9.05 -16.16
N ARG A 90 2.66 7.84 -16.68
CA ARG A 90 3.83 7.47 -17.48
C ARG A 90 3.98 8.35 -18.72
N GLN A 91 2.87 8.73 -19.34
CA GLN A 91 2.84 9.65 -20.49
C GLN A 91 3.36 11.07 -20.15
N TYR A 92 3.24 11.51 -18.89
CA TYR A 92 3.63 12.86 -18.46
C TYR A 92 5.02 12.92 -17.83
N TYR A 93 5.43 11.89 -17.08
CA TYR A 93 6.65 11.92 -16.26
C TYR A 93 7.84 11.14 -16.82
N VAL A 94 7.63 10.33 -17.86
CA VAL A 94 8.63 9.36 -18.33
C VAL A 94 8.88 9.44 -19.84
N PRO A 95 9.35 10.59 -20.37
CA PRO A 95 9.61 10.73 -21.82
C PRO A 95 10.76 9.83 -22.33
N GLY A 96 11.61 9.27 -21.46
CA GLY A 96 12.82 8.55 -21.85
C GLY A 96 12.98 7.09 -21.37
N CYS A 97 12.11 6.56 -20.50
CA CYS A 97 12.23 5.16 -20.03
C CYS A 97 11.65 4.17 -21.06
N ALA A 98 10.74 4.62 -21.94
CA ALA A 98 10.28 3.82 -23.09
C ALA A 98 11.37 3.57 -24.15
N ALA A 99 12.49 4.29 -24.11
CA ALA A 99 13.56 4.21 -25.12
C ALA A 99 14.76 3.35 -24.69
N ARG A 100 14.77 2.80 -23.47
CA ARG A 100 15.91 2.04 -22.92
C ARG A 100 15.71 0.52 -22.95
N SER A 101 14.67 0.06 -23.63
CA SER A 101 14.40 -1.36 -23.90
C SER A 101 14.67 -1.74 -25.37
N GLN A 102 15.51 -0.98 -26.06
CA GLN A 102 16.09 -1.33 -27.36
C GLN A 102 17.61 -1.31 -27.26
#